data_AF-A0A8C4S0R9-F1
#
_entry.id   AF-A0A8C4S0R9-F1
#
_cell.length_a   1.000
_cell.length_b   1.000
_cell.length_c   1.000
_cell.angle_alpha   90.00
_cell.angle_beta   90.00
_cell.angle_gamma   90.00
#
_symmetry.space_group_name_H-M   'P 1'
#
loop_
_entity.id
_entity.type
_entity.pdbx_description
1 polymer ?
#
loop_
_entity_poly.entity_id
_entity_poly.type
_entity_poly.pdbx_seq_one_letter_code
_entity_poly.pdbx_strand_id
1 'polypeptide(L)'
;MGDLYHCIGGTLLSFGVLSFCSGVIAFFPVFSYKPWFIGWSVRIAAPLWNGVLAIFVGVCVLVANRERSRRSMWEVSYTFAILTTMCSPVQFALAIASLLIGPYCYYAFAGAVGSAYVGYAVQFPFPYGTFPDICQDPQFYQWYHFALQLLDIISGIILFGFSLCFVIILTLRLHQAGNLNKPMRVW
;
A
#
# COMPACT_ATOMS: atom_id res chain seq x y z
N MET A 1 23.43 -8.97 13.48
CA MET A 1 23.16 -8.19 12.24
C MET A 1 22.40 -9.00 11.19
N GLY A 2 22.71 -10.29 10.96
CA GLY A 2 21.92 -11.12 10.02
C GLY A 2 20.44 -11.22 10.39
N ASP A 3 20.14 -11.38 11.69
CA ASP A 3 18.76 -11.51 12.18
C ASP A 3 17.95 -10.22 12.00
N LEU A 4 18.59 -9.06 12.10
CA LEU A 4 17.94 -7.76 11.85
C LEU A 4 17.47 -7.65 10.40
N TYR A 5 18.30 -8.07 9.43
CA TYR A 5 17.88 -8.09 8.03
C TYR A 5 16.86 -9.17 7.72
N HIS A 6 16.92 -10.31 8.41
CA HIS A 6 15.89 -11.33 8.31
C HIS A 6 14.53 -10.83 8.85
N CYS A 7 14.55 -10.09 9.96
CA CYS A 7 13.36 -9.47 10.54
C CYS A 7 12.79 -8.37 9.63
N ILE A 8 13.63 -7.42 9.18
CA ILE A 8 13.23 -6.34 8.27
C ILE A 8 12.68 -6.90 6.95
N GLY A 9 13.44 -7.79 6.29
CA GLY A 9 13.04 -8.37 5.01
C GLY A 9 11.78 -9.23 5.12
N GLY A 10 11.66 -10.02 6.19
CA GLY A 10 10.46 -10.81 6.48
C GLY A 10 9.22 -9.96 6.75
N THR A 11 9.36 -8.85 7.49
CA THR A 11 8.25 -7.95 7.82
C THR A 11 7.80 -7.14 6.60
N LEU A 12 8.74 -6.64 5.80
CA LEU A 12 8.42 -5.96 4.53
C LEU A 12 7.76 -6.92 3.54
N LEU A 13 8.17 -8.18 3.49
CA LEU A 13 7.54 -9.20 2.65
C LEU A 13 6.11 -9.51 3.12
N SER A 14 5.90 -9.77 4.41
CA SER A 14 4.57 -10.14 4.93
C SER A 14 3.57 -9.00 4.84
N PHE A 15 3.93 -7.79 5.27
CA PHE A 15 3.05 -6.61 5.15
C PHE A 15 2.94 -6.11 3.71
N GLY A 16 3.94 -6.35 2.85
CA GLY A 16 3.85 -6.11 1.42
C GLY A 16 2.81 -7.01 0.74
N VAL A 17 2.79 -8.31 1.07
CA VAL A 17 1.74 -9.25 0.62
C VAL A 17 0.37 -8.85 1.14
N LEU A 18 0.25 -8.48 2.43
CA LEU A 18 -1.02 -8.01 3.00
C LEU A 18 -1.54 -6.75 2.31
N SER A 19 -0.68 -5.75 2.07
CA SER A 19 -1.02 -4.51 1.35
C SER A 19 -1.40 -4.79 -0.12
N PHE A 20 -0.70 -5.72 -0.78
CA PHE A 20 -1.03 -6.14 -2.14
C PHE A 20 -2.41 -6.80 -2.20
N CYS A 21 -2.68 -7.78 -1.32
CA CYS A 21 -3.98 -8.44 -1.22
C CYS A 21 -5.10 -7.44 -0.88
N SER A 22 -4.89 -6.54 0.09
CA SER A 22 -5.81 -5.45 0.43
C SER A 22 -6.15 -4.60 -0.79
N GLY A 23 -5.13 -4.14 -1.52
CA GLY A 23 -5.31 -3.37 -2.74
C GLY A 23 -6.01 -4.12 -3.88
N VAL A 24 -5.77 -5.42 -4.07
CA VAL A 24 -6.52 -6.25 -5.05
C VAL A 24 -8.00 -6.30 -4.67
N ILE A 25 -8.30 -6.55 -3.38
CA ILE A 25 -9.65 -6.67 -2.82
C ILE A 25 -10.40 -5.32 -2.87
N ALA A 26 -9.68 -4.20 -2.74
CA ALA A 26 -10.21 -2.85 -2.89
C ALA A 26 -10.45 -2.44 -4.35
N PHE A 27 -9.57 -2.84 -5.26
CA PHE A 27 -9.65 -2.52 -6.68
C PHE A 27 -10.70 -3.36 -7.40
N PHE A 28 -10.88 -4.61 -6.98
CA PHE A 28 -11.90 -5.53 -7.50
C PHE A 28 -12.84 -6.02 -6.37
N PRO A 29 -13.67 -5.15 -5.75
CA PRO A 29 -14.70 -5.64 -4.86
C PRO A 29 -15.65 -6.51 -5.70
N VAL A 30 -15.72 -7.80 -5.38
CA VAL A 30 -16.56 -8.81 -6.05
C VAL A 30 -16.25 -9.02 -7.56
N PHE A 31 -15.00 -8.80 -8.01
CA PHE A 31 -14.55 -9.07 -9.39
C PHE A 31 -15.38 -8.44 -10.54
N SER A 32 -16.16 -7.39 -10.27
CA SER A 32 -17.01 -6.74 -11.27
C SER A 32 -16.25 -5.68 -12.07
N TYR A 33 -16.08 -5.89 -13.37
CA TYR A 33 -15.36 -4.95 -14.25
C TYR A 33 -16.24 -3.74 -14.61
N LYS A 34 -16.00 -2.59 -13.93
CA LYS A 34 -16.64 -1.30 -14.25
C LYS A 34 -15.61 -0.29 -14.82
N PRO A 35 -15.59 -0.02 -16.13
CA PRO A 35 -14.59 0.86 -16.74
C PRO A 35 -14.71 2.34 -16.36
N TRP A 36 -15.84 2.78 -15.79
CA TRP A 36 -16.00 4.16 -15.30
C TRP A 36 -15.40 4.43 -13.90
N PHE A 37 -14.86 3.40 -13.23
CA PHE A 37 -14.20 3.55 -11.92
C PHE A 37 -12.76 4.10 -11.99
N ILE A 38 -12.18 4.19 -13.20
CA ILE A 38 -10.76 4.49 -13.47
C ILE A 38 -10.21 5.68 -12.67
N GLY A 39 -10.96 6.78 -12.53
CA GLY A 39 -10.49 7.99 -11.84
C GLY A 39 -10.18 7.81 -10.34
N TRP A 40 -10.93 6.95 -9.65
CA TRP A 40 -10.67 6.61 -8.24
C TRP A 40 -9.88 5.31 -8.09
N SER A 41 -10.00 4.37 -9.03
CA SER A 41 -9.17 3.15 -9.09
C SER A 41 -7.66 3.44 -9.09
N VAL A 42 -7.21 4.53 -9.74
CA VAL A 42 -5.78 4.96 -9.69
C VAL A 42 -5.34 5.35 -8.27
N ARG A 43 -6.24 5.93 -7.44
CA ARG A 43 -5.96 6.25 -6.04
C ARG A 43 -6.02 5.00 -5.16
N ILE A 44 -6.98 4.12 -5.40
CA ILE A 44 -7.14 2.83 -4.70
C ILE A 44 -6.01 1.84 -5.03
N ALA A 45 -5.29 2.04 -6.15
CA ALA A 45 -4.10 1.25 -6.49
C ALA A 45 -2.83 1.60 -5.67
N ALA A 46 -2.86 2.59 -4.78
CA ALA A 46 -1.71 2.92 -3.92
C ALA A 46 -1.23 1.75 -3.03
N PRO A 47 -2.08 1.05 -2.24
CA PRO A 47 -1.70 -0.16 -1.50
C PRO A 47 -1.22 -1.31 -2.39
N LEU A 48 -1.73 -1.42 -3.62
CA LEU A 48 -1.26 -2.37 -4.65
C LEU A 48 0.22 -2.10 -5.01
N TRP A 49 0.54 -0.88 -5.45
CA TRP A 49 1.89 -0.51 -5.88
C TRP A 49 2.89 -0.51 -4.72
N ASN A 50 2.51 0.02 -3.56
CA ASN A 50 3.38 0.00 -2.38
C ASN A 50 3.61 -1.41 -1.84
N GLY A 51 2.59 -2.28 -1.89
CA GLY A 51 2.71 -3.70 -1.59
C GLY A 51 3.70 -4.43 -2.51
N VAL A 52 3.62 -4.20 -3.83
CA VAL A 52 4.60 -4.75 -4.80
C VAL A 52 6.02 -4.28 -4.49
N LEU A 53 6.22 -2.98 -4.24
CA LEU A 53 7.53 -2.43 -3.89
C LEU A 53 8.09 -3.07 -2.60
N ALA A 54 7.26 -3.17 -1.56
CA ALA A 54 7.64 -3.80 -0.29
C ALA A 54 7.99 -5.29 -0.44
N ILE A 55 7.27 -6.04 -1.27
CA ILE A 55 7.60 -7.43 -1.62
C ILE A 55 8.98 -7.50 -2.29
N PHE A 56 9.26 -6.65 -3.28
CA PHE A 56 10.57 -6.62 -3.94
C PHE A 56 11.70 -6.28 -2.94
N VAL A 57 11.52 -5.30 -2.06
CA VAL A 57 12.50 -5.01 -1.00
C VAL A 57 12.69 -6.22 -0.09
N GLY A 58 11.60 -6.82 0.41
CA GLY A 58 11.65 -7.98 1.29
C GLY A 58 12.41 -9.16 0.68
N VAL A 59 12.09 -9.53 -0.56
CA VAL A 59 12.80 -10.58 -1.30
C VAL A 59 14.27 -10.23 -1.53
N CYS A 60 14.58 -9.02 -2.02
CA CYS A 60 15.96 -8.60 -2.26
C CYS A 60 16.80 -8.60 -0.97
N VAL A 61 16.24 -8.16 0.17
CA VAL A 61 16.92 -8.16 1.47
C VAL A 61 17.16 -9.58 1.97
N LEU A 62 16.17 -10.47 1.89
CA LEU A 62 16.32 -11.86 2.32
C LEU A 62 17.34 -12.62 1.47
N VAL A 63 17.32 -12.44 0.14
CA VAL A 63 18.29 -13.02 -0.80
C VAL A 63 19.70 -12.46 -0.55
N ALA A 64 19.84 -11.13 -0.38
CA ALA A 64 21.11 -10.49 -0.12
C ALA A 64 21.74 -10.94 1.21
N ASN A 65 20.92 -11.19 2.24
CA ASN A 65 21.34 -11.71 3.53
C ASN A 65 21.73 -13.21 3.44
N ARG A 66 20.93 -14.04 2.75
CA ARG A 66 21.14 -15.50 2.64
C ARG A 66 22.39 -15.86 1.82
N GLU A 67 22.55 -15.29 0.63
CA GLU A 67 23.61 -15.68 -0.30
C GLU A 67 24.89 -14.82 -0.19
N ARG A 68 24.95 -13.91 0.80
CA ARG A 68 26.05 -12.94 0.97
C ARG A 68 26.35 -12.18 -0.34
N SER A 69 25.27 -11.79 -1.04
CA SER A 69 25.27 -11.68 -2.50
C SER A 69 25.99 -10.43 -3.08
N ARG A 70 25.93 -10.29 -4.41
CA ARG A 70 26.57 -9.20 -5.16
C ARG A 70 26.09 -7.81 -4.72
N ARG A 71 26.98 -6.82 -4.85
CA ARG A 71 26.76 -5.41 -4.45
C ARG A 71 25.46 -4.82 -5.03
N SER A 72 25.12 -5.21 -6.26
CA SER A 72 23.90 -4.80 -6.95
C SER A 72 22.60 -5.12 -6.20
N MET A 73 22.51 -6.23 -5.46
CA MET A 73 21.28 -6.58 -4.73
C MET A 73 21.02 -5.62 -3.55
N TRP A 74 22.08 -5.18 -2.88
CA TRP A 74 21.98 -4.17 -1.83
C TRP A 74 21.59 -2.79 -2.40
N GLU A 75 22.19 -2.38 -3.52
CA GLU A 75 21.84 -1.14 -4.24
C GLU A 75 20.39 -1.12 -4.74
N VAL A 76 19.91 -2.23 -5.32
CA VAL A 76 18.52 -2.41 -5.74
C VAL A 76 17.56 -2.42 -4.55
N SER A 77 17.89 -3.11 -3.45
CA SER A 77 17.06 -3.09 -2.24
C SER A 77 16.97 -1.68 -1.62
N TYR A 78 18.05 -0.89 -1.66
CA TYR A 78 18.11 0.47 -1.14
C TYR A 78 17.22 1.42 -1.96
N THR A 79 17.31 1.36 -3.29
CA THR A 79 16.47 2.19 -4.18
C THR A 79 14.98 1.87 -4.05
N PHE A 80 14.59 0.58 -4.01
CA PHE A 80 13.19 0.21 -3.78
C PHE A 80 12.71 0.53 -2.35
N ALA A 81 13.59 0.49 -1.34
CA ALA A 81 13.23 0.91 0.02
C ALA A 81 12.97 2.42 0.11
N ILE A 82 13.74 3.25 -0.60
CA ILE A 82 13.46 4.70 -0.74
C ILE A 82 12.09 4.90 -1.38
N LEU A 83 11.79 4.22 -2.49
CA LEU A 83 10.48 4.30 -3.14
C LEU A 83 9.34 3.87 -2.20
N THR A 84 9.50 2.76 -1.47
CA THR A 84 8.54 2.31 -0.46
C THR A 84 8.32 3.35 0.65
N THR A 85 9.39 4.02 1.08
CA THR A 85 9.34 5.09 2.09
C THR A 85 8.59 6.32 1.57
N MET A 86 8.69 6.64 0.28
CA MET A 86 7.96 7.74 -0.36
C MET A 86 6.50 7.40 -0.69
N CYS A 87 6.21 6.14 -1.05
CA CYS A 87 4.85 5.68 -1.40
C CYS A 87 3.98 5.41 -0.16
N SER A 88 4.55 4.94 0.95
CA SER A 88 3.81 4.64 2.18
C SER A 88 3.02 5.83 2.79
N PRO A 89 3.54 7.07 2.89
CA PRO A 89 2.73 8.21 3.34
C PRO A 89 1.61 8.58 2.34
N VAL A 90 1.78 8.29 1.04
CA VAL A 90 0.73 8.48 0.04
C VAL A 90 -0.40 7.46 0.23
N GLN A 91 -0.07 6.18 0.46
CA GLN A 91 -1.05 5.15 0.84
C GLN A 91 -1.83 5.56 2.11
N PHE A 92 -1.13 6.03 3.15
CA PHE A 92 -1.74 6.50 4.40
C PHE A 92 -2.70 7.68 4.17
N ALA A 93 -2.28 8.71 3.42
CA ALA A 93 -3.11 9.87 3.13
C ALA A 93 -4.37 9.50 2.33
N LEU A 94 -4.26 8.57 1.39
CA LEU A 94 -5.38 8.07 0.58
C LEU A 94 -6.35 7.21 1.39
N ALA A 95 -5.85 6.40 2.33
CA ALA A 95 -6.69 5.63 3.24
C ALA A 95 -7.49 6.53 4.21
N ILE A 96 -6.86 7.57 4.77
CA ILE A 96 -7.56 8.60 5.56
C ILE A 96 -8.60 9.35 4.72
N ALA A 97 -8.23 9.81 3.52
CA ALA A 97 -9.18 10.50 2.65
C ALA A 97 -10.40 9.61 2.31
N SER A 98 -10.18 8.31 2.11
CA SER A 98 -11.26 7.34 1.88
C SER A 98 -12.17 7.19 3.10
N LEU A 99 -11.61 7.08 4.32
CA LEU A 99 -12.40 7.03 5.56
C LEU A 99 -13.26 8.27 5.77
N LEU A 100 -12.74 9.47 5.44
CA LEU A 100 -13.49 10.72 5.57
C LEU A 100 -14.61 10.88 4.52
N ILE A 101 -14.45 10.28 3.34
CA ILE A 101 -15.44 10.34 2.24
C ILE A 101 -16.53 9.26 2.39
N GLY A 102 -16.18 8.10 2.95
CA GLY A 102 -17.08 6.95 3.10
C GLY A 102 -17.11 6.01 1.87
N PRO A 103 -17.80 4.86 1.97
CA PRO A 103 -17.47 3.61 1.27
C PRO A 103 -17.71 3.50 -0.26
N TYR A 104 -18.31 4.51 -0.89
CA TYR A 104 -18.76 4.55 -2.29
C TYR A 104 -19.88 3.55 -2.65
N CYS A 105 -21.02 4.08 -3.10
CA CYS A 105 -22.16 3.28 -3.52
C CYS A 105 -21.81 2.29 -4.65
N TYR A 106 -21.96 0.99 -4.39
CA TYR A 106 -21.57 -0.09 -5.28
C TYR A 106 -22.67 -0.44 -6.31
N TYR A 107 -23.94 -0.47 -5.87
CA TYR A 107 -25.12 -0.81 -6.68
C TYR A 107 -26.03 0.39 -6.96
N ALA A 108 -25.46 1.50 -7.46
CA ALA A 108 -26.29 2.56 -8.03
C ALA A 108 -26.90 2.11 -9.36
N PHE A 109 -28.21 1.78 -9.39
CA PHE A 109 -28.91 1.36 -10.61
C PHE A 109 -28.96 2.45 -11.69
N ALA A 110 -28.82 3.72 -11.28
CA ALA A 110 -28.59 4.87 -12.16
C ALA A 110 -27.30 4.76 -13.01
N GLY A 111 -26.37 3.86 -12.66
CA GLY A 111 -25.18 3.55 -13.43
C GLY A 111 -25.45 2.89 -14.79
N ALA A 112 -26.66 2.38 -15.04
CA ALA A 112 -27.08 1.93 -16.37
C ALA A 112 -27.06 3.07 -17.41
N VAL A 113 -27.09 4.35 -16.97
CA VAL A 113 -27.05 5.54 -17.85
C VAL A 113 -25.97 6.54 -17.42
N GLY A 114 -24.77 6.04 -17.11
CA GLY A 114 -23.46 6.66 -17.43
C GLY A 114 -23.05 8.06 -16.93
N SER A 115 -23.92 8.93 -16.40
CA SER A 115 -23.61 10.37 -16.21
C SER A 115 -23.76 10.89 -14.77
N ALA A 116 -24.65 10.32 -13.95
CA ALA A 116 -25.01 10.90 -12.66
C ALA A 116 -23.98 10.68 -11.53
N TYR A 117 -23.21 9.59 -11.58
CA TYR A 117 -22.33 9.19 -10.46
C TYR A 117 -21.16 10.15 -10.22
N VAL A 118 -20.55 10.66 -11.30
CA VAL A 118 -19.40 11.58 -11.22
C VAL A 118 -19.83 12.96 -10.71
N GLY A 119 -21.04 13.42 -11.04
CA GLY A 119 -21.57 14.69 -10.53
C GLY A 119 -21.87 14.66 -9.03
N TYR A 120 -22.46 13.57 -8.53
CA TYR A 120 -22.83 13.47 -7.12
C TYR A 120 -21.64 13.18 -6.19
N ALA A 121 -20.61 12.45 -6.64
CA ALA A 121 -19.40 12.21 -5.85
C ALA A 121 -18.58 13.49 -5.52
N VAL A 122 -18.90 14.63 -6.15
CA VAL A 122 -18.28 15.94 -5.91
C VAL A 122 -19.06 16.79 -4.89
N GLN A 123 -20.35 16.49 -4.64
CA GLN A 123 -21.16 17.21 -3.65
C GLN A 123 -21.05 16.58 -2.25
N PHE A 124 -20.04 17.03 -1.52
CA PHE A 124 -19.86 16.74 -0.10
C PHE A 124 -20.90 17.51 0.75
N PRO A 125 -21.48 16.93 1.83
CA PRO A 125 -21.43 15.53 2.25
C PRO A 125 -22.65 14.74 1.72
N PHE A 126 -22.43 13.54 1.19
CA PHE A 126 -23.55 12.69 0.74
C PHE A 126 -24.17 11.93 1.93
N PRO A 127 -25.47 12.12 2.27
CA PRO A 127 -26.03 11.48 3.45
C PRO A 127 -26.37 10.01 3.17
N TYR A 128 -25.59 9.09 3.72
CA TYR A 128 -25.67 7.62 3.55
C TYR A 128 -26.98 6.94 4.02
N GLY A 129 -28.04 7.70 4.29
CA GLY A 129 -29.37 7.20 4.68
C GLY A 129 -30.56 7.91 4.03
N THR A 130 -30.36 8.89 3.14
CA THR A 130 -31.47 9.68 2.57
C THR A 130 -31.95 9.23 1.19
N PHE A 131 -31.21 8.35 0.50
CA PHE A 131 -31.53 7.90 -0.86
C PHE A 131 -31.50 6.36 -1.00
N PRO A 132 -32.34 5.61 -0.24
CA PRO A 132 -32.34 4.15 -0.26
C PRO A 132 -32.66 3.55 -1.64
N ASP A 133 -33.48 4.24 -2.45
CA ASP A 133 -33.89 3.75 -3.77
C ASP A 133 -32.81 3.88 -4.85
N ILE A 134 -31.79 4.72 -4.61
CA ILE A 134 -30.71 4.99 -5.59
C ILE A 134 -29.49 4.12 -5.32
N CYS A 135 -29.28 3.66 -4.08
CA CYS A 135 -28.09 2.92 -3.67
C CYS A 135 -28.41 1.69 -2.83
N GLN A 136 -28.31 0.49 -3.42
CA GLN A 136 -28.59 -0.77 -2.75
C GLN A 136 -27.32 -1.56 -2.41
N ASP A 137 -26.48 -1.02 -1.52
CA ASP A 137 -25.26 -1.70 -1.09
C ASP A 137 -25.54 -3.01 -0.32
N PRO A 138 -24.68 -4.03 -0.44
CA PRO A 138 -24.86 -5.28 0.29
C PRO A 138 -24.74 -5.04 1.80
N GLN A 139 -25.46 -5.85 2.59
CA GLN A 139 -25.41 -5.75 4.05
C GLN A 139 -23.96 -5.84 4.55
N PHE A 140 -23.64 -5.00 5.54
CA PHE A 140 -22.30 -4.86 6.16
C PHE A 140 -21.17 -4.25 5.29
N TYR A 141 -21.46 -3.74 4.09
CA TYR A 141 -20.42 -3.13 3.23
C TYR A 141 -19.64 -1.97 3.88
N GLN A 142 -20.28 -1.18 4.75
CA GLN A 142 -19.62 -0.13 5.54
C GLN A 142 -18.48 -0.67 6.42
N TRP A 143 -18.70 -1.82 7.07
CA TRP A 143 -17.71 -2.47 7.93
C TRP A 143 -16.56 -3.08 7.12
N TYR A 144 -16.87 -3.64 5.95
CA TYR A 144 -15.86 -4.13 5.01
C TYR A 144 -14.92 -3.01 4.55
N HIS A 145 -15.47 -1.86 4.11
CA HIS A 145 -14.67 -0.71 3.70
C HIS A 145 -13.84 -0.17 4.87
N PHE A 146 -14.43 -0.01 6.05
CA PHE A 146 -13.71 0.44 7.24
C PHE A 146 -12.54 -0.49 7.61
N ALA A 147 -12.76 -1.81 7.59
CA ALA A 147 -11.72 -2.79 7.89
C ALA A 147 -10.57 -2.77 6.87
N LEU A 148 -10.88 -2.56 5.58
CA LEU A 148 -9.88 -2.49 4.52
C LEU A 148 -9.01 -1.23 4.65
N GLN A 149 -9.64 -0.06 4.80
CA GLN A 149 -8.91 1.20 5.03
C GLN A 149 -8.07 1.17 6.32
N LEU A 150 -8.54 0.49 7.37
CA LEU A 150 -7.76 0.28 8.59
C LEU A 150 -6.53 -0.62 8.35
N LEU A 151 -6.67 -1.69 7.57
CA LEU A 151 -5.54 -2.53 7.13
C LEU A 151 -4.52 -1.74 6.28
N ASP A 152 -4.99 -0.87 5.39
CA ASP A 152 -4.12 -0.02 4.57
C ASP A 152 -3.36 1.03 5.40
N ILE A 153 -3.97 1.58 6.46
CA ILE A 153 -3.29 2.46 7.42
C ILE A 153 -2.21 1.71 8.20
N ILE A 154 -2.56 0.55 8.78
CA ILE A 154 -1.64 -0.26 9.60
C ILE A 154 -0.45 -0.75 8.76
N SER A 155 -0.72 -1.29 7.57
CA SER A 155 0.33 -1.72 6.64
C SER A 155 1.18 -0.54 6.16
N GLY A 156 0.58 0.61 5.81
CA GLY A 156 1.32 1.82 5.42
C GLY A 156 2.28 2.32 6.51
N ILE A 157 1.85 2.34 7.79
CA ILE A 157 2.70 2.73 8.93
C ILE A 157 3.88 1.75 9.11
N ILE A 158 3.61 0.45 9.04
CA ILE A 158 4.64 -0.59 9.23
C ILE A 158 5.63 -0.59 8.07
N LEU A 159 5.15 -0.50 6.83
CA LEU A 159 5.99 -0.40 5.64
C LEU A 159 6.88 0.85 5.69
N PHE A 160 6.32 2.01 6.04
CA PHE A 160 7.09 3.24 6.23
C PHE A 160 8.18 3.08 7.30
N GLY A 161 7.83 2.57 8.49
CA GLY A 161 8.78 2.43 9.60
C GLY A 161 9.94 1.48 9.29
N PHE A 162 9.64 0.31 8.73
CA PHE A 162 10.67 -0.67 8.38
C PHE A 162 11.50 -0.26 7.16
N SER A 163 10.90 0.38 6.14
CA SER A 163 11.67 0.88 4.99
C SER A 163 12.58 2.04 5.39
N LEU A 164 12.09 2.99 6.19
CA LEU A 164 12.87 4.13 6.69
C LEU A 164 14.02 3.67 7.60
N CYS A 165 13.77 2.72 8.51
CA CYS A 165 14.82 2.12 9.33
C CYS A 165 15.90 1.45 8.46
N PHE A 166 15.50 0.68 7.46
CA PHE A 166 16.42 0.02 6.52
C PHE A 166 17.25 1.03 5.71
N VAL A 167 16.62 2.10 5.20
CA VAL A 167 17.29 3.20 4.49
C VAL A 167 18.30 3.89 5.41
N ILE A 168 17.95 4.22 6.65
CA ILE A 168 18.90 4.83 7.61
C ILE A 168 20.11 3.92 7.85
N ILE A 169 19.89 2.63 8.11
CA ILE A 169 20.99 1.67 8.35
C ILE A 169 21.92 1.59 7.13
N LEU A 170 21.38 1.57 5.90
CA LEU A 170 22.19 1.53 4.68
C LEU A 170 22.89 2.86 4.37
N THR A 171 22.24 4.00 4.60
CA THR A 171 22.86 5.33 4.45
C THR A 171 24.03 5.52 5.41
N LEU A 172 23.88 5.12 6.69
CA LEU A 172 24.96 5.16 7.67
C LEU A 172 26.15 4.27 7.25
N ARG A 173 25.89 3.08 6.70
CA ARG A 173 26.94 2.20 6.16
C ARG A 173 27.62 2.78 4.93
N LEU A 174 26.86 3.35 4.01
CA LEU A 174 27.40 4.00 2.82
C LEU A 174 28.32 5.16 3.20
N HIS A 175 27.92 5.98 4.18
CA HIS A 175 28.74 7.08 4.70
C HIS A 175 30.01 6.58 5.41
N GLN A 176 29.94 5.52 6.23
CA GLN A 176 31.08 5.05 7.02
C GLN A 176 32.07 4.16 6.24
N ALA A 177 31.56 3.35 5.29
CA ALA A 177 32.36 2.34 4.59
C ALA A 177 32.52 2.61 3.08
N GLY A 178 31.90 3.67 2.54
CA GLY A 178 31.89 3.98 1.10
C GLY A 178 31.18 2.94 0.24
N ASN A 179 30.48 1.98 0.84
CA ASN A 179 29.86 0.85 0.15
C ASN A 179 28.64 0.31 0.90
N LEU A 180 27.78 -0.40 0.17
CA LEU A 180 26.57 -1.02 0.71
C LEU A 180 26.71 -2.53 1.01
N ASN A 181 27.89 -3.15 0.76
CA ASN A 181 28.03 -4.61 0.78
C ASN A 181 29.15 -5.10 1.73
N LYS A 182 28.73 -5.89 2.73
CA LYS A 182 29.51 -6.48 3.85
C LYS A 182 29.79 -5.50 5.02
N PRO A 183 29.97 -6.03 6.25
CA PRO A 183 29.72 -5.27 7.47
C PRO A 183 30.89 -4.38 7.86
N MET A 184 30.61 -3.43 8.77
CA MET A 184 31.64 -2.74 9.54
C MET A 184 32.58 -3.77 10.16
N ARG A 185 33.86 -3.72 9.78
CA ARG A 185 34.92 -4.18 10.67
C ARG A 185 35.04 -3.13 11.76
N VAL A 186 34.37 -3.37 12.88
CA VAL A 186 34.84 -2.84 14.15
C VAL A 186 36.20 -3.49 14.37
N TRP A 187 37.23 -2.66 14.41
CA TRP A 187 38.59 -3.05 14.82
C TRP A 187 38.66 -3.05 16.34
#